data_AF-A0A5B0HQQ6-F1
#
_entry.id   AF-A0A5B0HQQ6-F1
#
_cell.length_a   1.000
_cell.length_b   1.000
_cell.length_c   1.000
_cell.angle_alpha   90.00
_cell.angle_beta   90.00
_cell.angle_gamma   90.00
#
_symmetry.space_group_name_H-M   'P 1'
#
loop_
_entity.id
_entity.type
_entity.pdbx_description
1 polymer ?
#
loop_
_entity_poly.entity_id
_entity_poly.type
_entity_poly.pdbx_seq_one_letter_code
_entity_poly.pdbx_strand_id
1 'polypeptide(L)'
;MAEPGAADQAHDAVLARLDARIRQHDDRIAELAGAVGETADLLAQVVPRLDRLDTTSTETAGAAGNTGPDSDAAPLCPVRWERLTADQAEREWRRLADWVAEVLGPWYDIRRSTLPDCWALHPPVVRRLSALHTAYDAAYTGPSAGPGAVVYWHDRWLPHTLDLITQEEPRPPTQAARTGTEHNCAPGRHHGAAADGTPP
;
A
#
# COMPACT_ATOMS: atom_id res chain seq x y z
N MET A 1 -26.78 -83.83 18.37
CA MET A 1 -26.82 -82.46 17.85
C MET A 1 -25.99 -81.60 18.79
N ALA A 2 -24.74 -81.34 18.45
CA ALA A 2 -23.83 -80.54 19.28
C ALA A 2 -23.98 -79.10 18.85
N GLU A 3 -24.40 -78.23 19.77
CA GLU A 3 -24.51 -76.80 19.49
C GLU A 3 -23.12 -76.21 19.20
N PRO A 4 -22.97 -75.38 18.16
CA PRO A 4 -21.72 -74.69 17.90
C PRO A 4 -21.38 -73.83 19.13
N GLY A 5 -20.22 -74.11 19.72
CA GLY A 5 -19.80 -73.52 20.99
C GLY A 5 -19.64 -72.01 20.89
N ALA A 6 -20.03 -71.30 21.94
CA ALA A 6 -20.03 -69.83 22.02
C ALA A 6 -18.72 -69.13 21.58
N ALA A 7 -17.59 -69.85 21.55
CA ALA A 7 -16.30 -69.36 21.05
C ALA A 7 -16.28 -69.11 19.53
N ASP A 8 -16.91 -69.99 18.72
CA ASP A 8 -16.99 -69.81 17.26
C ASP A 8 -17.90 -68.61 16.92
N GLN A 9 -19.02 -68.48 17.64
CA GLN A 9 -19.92 -67.33 17.50
C GLN A 9 -19.23 -66.00 17.87
N ALA A 10 -18.37 -66.01 18.90
CA ALA A 10 -17.60 -64.82 19.28
C ALA A 10 -16.53 -64.46 18.24
N HIS A 11 -15.88 -65.45 17.64
CA HIS A 11 -14.89 -65.24 16.57
C HIS A 11 -15.54 -64.67 15.31
N ASP A 12 -16.67 -65.24 14.87
CA ASP A 12 -17.43 -64.76 13.71
C ASP A 12 -17.92 -63.32 13.92
N ALA A 13 -18.36 -62.98 15.13
CA ALA A 13 -18.74 -61.61 15.48
C ALA A 13 -17.56 -60.62 15.38
N VAL A 14 -16.35 -61.05 15.74
CA VAL A 14 -15.14 -60.22 15.60
C VAL A 14 -14.76 -60.04 14.13
N LEU A 15 -14.81 -61.10 13.33
CA LEU A 15 -14.55 -61.04 11.88
C LEU A 15 -15.55 -60.12 11.17
N ALA A 16 -16.84 -60.25 11.47
CA ALA A 16 -17.87 -59.38 10.92
C ALA A 16 -17.65 -57.90 11.28
N ARG A 17 -17.17 -57.63 12.50
CA ARG A 17 -16.84 -56.26 12.94
C ARG A 17 -15.59 -55.70 12.25
N LEU A 18 -14.56 -56.54 12.02
CA LEU A 18 -13.38 -56.13 11.25
C LEU A 18 -13.76 -55.80 9.81
N ASP A 19 -14.54 -56.67 9.16
CA ASP A 19 -15.00 -56.47 7.79
C ASP A 19 -15.83 -55.19 7.64
N ALA A 20 -16.76 -54.94 8.58
CA ALA A 20 -17.53 -53.70 8.59
C ALA A 20 -16.64 -52.45 8.73
N ARG A 21 -15.57 -52.53 9.53
CA ARG A 21 -14.62 -51.42 9.72
C ARG A 21 -13.69 -51.23 8.51
N ILE A 22 -13.30 -52.30 7.84
CA ILE A 22 -12.55 -52.24 6.57
C ILE A 22 -13.42 -51.53 5.52
N ARG A 23 -14.66 -51.96 5.33
CA ARG A 23 -15.61 -51.31 4.42
C ARG A 23 -15.80 -49.82 4.76
N GLN A 24 -15.96 -49.50 6.04
CA GLN A 24 -16.05 -48.11 6.49
C GLN A 24 -14.80 -47.28 6.16
N HIS A 25 -13.61 -47.85 6.28
CA HIS A 25 -12.37 -47.17 5.91
C HIS A 25 -12.27 -46.99 4.39
N ASP A 26 -12.65 -48.00 3.61
CA ASP A 26 -12.66 -47.92 2.15
C ASP A 26 -13.62 -46.83 1.66
N ASP A 27 -14.82 -46.76 2.24
CA ASP A 27 -15.80 -45.69 1.96
C ASP A 27 -15.22 -44.30 2.29
N ARG A 28 -14.50 -44.18 3.40
CA ARG A 28 -13.89 -42.91 3.83
C ARG A 28 -12.68 -42.51 2.98
N ILE A 29 -11.91 -43.48 2.49
CA ILE A 29 -10.84 -43.25 1.52
C ILE A 29 -11.43 -42.77 0.19
N ALA A 30 -12.52 -43.39 -0.27
CA ALA A 30 -13.21 -42.97 -1.48
C ALA A 30 -13.78 -41.54 -1.36
N GLU A 31 -14.38 -41.20 -0.21
CA GLU A 31 -14.88 -39.85 0.10
C GLU A 31 -13.74 -38.82 0.06
N LEU A 32 -12.62 -39.09 0.74
CA LEU A 32 -11.45 -38.20 0.75
C LEU A 32 -10.83 -38.05 -0.65
N ALA A 33 -10.74 -39.14 -1.41
CA ALA A 33 -10.24 -39.10 -2.79
C ALA A 33 -11.15 -38.23 -3.68
N GLY A 34 -12.47 -38.32 -3.49
CA GLY A 34 -13.43 -37.45 -4.17
C GLY A 34 -13.23 -35.97 -3.82
N ALA A 35 -13.10 -35.64 -2.53
CA ALA A 35 -12.85 -34.26 -2.09
C ALA A 35 -11.52 -33.68 -2.60
N VAL A 36 -10.45 -34.50 -2.62
CA VAL A 36 -9.17 -34.09 -3.21
C VAL A 36 -9.31 -33.86 -4.73
N GLY A 37 -10.06 -34.70 -5.45
CA GLY A 37 -10.37 -34.49 -6.86
C GLY A 37 -11.12 -33.17 -7.09
N GLU A 38 -12.16 -32.89 -6.31
CA GLU A 38 -12.93 -31.64 -6.40
C GLU A 38 -12.06 -30.40 -6.12
N THR A 39 -11.21 -30.45 -5.10
CA THR A 39 -10.27 -29.35 -4.85
C THR A 39 -9.24 -29.18 -5.98
N ALA A 40 -8.75 -30.27 -6.57
CA ALA A 40 -7.86 -30.20 -7.72
C ALA A 40 -8.54 -29.59 -8.95
N ASP A 41 -9.81 -29.95 -9.20
CA ASP A 41 -10.62 -29.37 -10.28
C ASP A 41 -10.91 -27.88 -10.05
N LEU A 42 -11.16 -27.46 -8.81
CA LEU A 42 -11.30 -26.06 -8.44
C LEU A 42 -9.99 -25.29 -8.68
N LEU A 43 -8.84 -25.86 -8.29
CA LEU A 43 -7.53 -25.27 -8.56
C LEU A 43 -7.26 -25.17 -10.06
N ALA A 44 -7.59 -26.21 -10.84
CA ALA A 44 -7.46 -26.21 -12.30
C ALA A 44 -8.33 -25.14 -12.97
N GLN A 45 -9.45 -24.76 -12.39
CA GLN A 45 -10.28 -23.64 -12.86
C GLN A 45 -9.71 -22.26 -12.48
N VAL A 46 -8.99 -22.16 -11.36
CA VAL A 46 -8.43 -20.89 -10.87
C VAL A 46 -7.14 -20.52 -11.58
N VAL A 47 -6.27 -21.49 -11.90
CA VAL A 47 -4.98 -21.23 -12.57
C VAL A 47 -5.12 -20.44 -13.88
N PRO A 48 -6.01 -20.81 -14.84
CA PRO A 48 -6.21 -20.02 -16.06
C PRO A 48 -6.87 -18.66 -15.82
N ARG A 49 -7.61 -18.48 -14.71
CA ARG A 49 -8.18 -17.18 -14.34
C ARG A 49 -7.09 -16.24 -13.82
N LEU A 50 -6.14 -16.76 -13.04
CA LEU A 50 -4.98 -15.99 -12.58
C LEU A 50 -4.07 -15.61 -13.76
N ASP A 51 -3.84 -16.52 -14.69
CA ASP A 51 -3.05 -16.25 -15.91
C ASP A 51 -3.71 -15.20 -16.80
N ARG A 52 -5.05 -15.25 -16.93
CA ARG A 52 -5.82 -14.20 -17.60
C ARG A 52 -5.72 -12.85 -16.86
N LEU A 53 -5.76 -12.85 -15.53
CA LEU A 53 -5.59 -11.60 -14.75
C LEU A 53 -4.18 -11.03 -14.93
N ASP A 54 -3.15 -11.88 -14.93
CA ASP A 54 -1.75 -11.46 -15.11
C ASP A 54 -1.50 -10.90 -16.53
N THR A 55 -2.04 -11.56 -17.55
CA THR A 55 -2.02 -11.04 -18.93
C THR A 55 -2.78 -9.72 -19.04
N THR A 56 -3.96 -9.55 -18.43
CA THR A 56 -4.64 -8.24 -18.43
C THR A 56 -3.89 -7.17 -17.62
N SER A 57 -3.17 -7.55 -16.56
CA SER A 57 -2.34 -6.62 -15.79
C SER A 57 -1.11 -6.18 -16.58
N THR A 58 -0.47 -7.09 -17.32
CA THR A 58 0.67 -6.77 -18.20
C THR A 58 0.22 -6.02 -19.46
N GLU A 59 -0.96 -6.31 -20.00
CA GLU A 59 -1.57 -5.56 -21.11
C GLU A 59 -1.99 -4.16 -20.69
N THR A 60 -2.57 -3.96 -19.50
CA THR A 60 -2.89 -2.61 -18.99
C THR A 60 -1.63 -1.84 -18.64
N ALA A 61 -0.59 -2.49 -18.11
CA ALA A 61 0.72 -1.90 -17.91
C ALA A 61 1.41 -1.54 -19.24
N GLY A 62 1.32 -2.40 -20.26
CA GLY A 62 1.86 -2.17 -21.60
C GLY A 62 1.07 -1.13 -22.40
N ALA A 63 -0.25 -1.08 -22.24
CA ALA A 63 -1.09 -0.02 -22.80
C ALA A 63 -0.81 1.34 -22.15
N ALA A 64 -0.49 1.36 -20.85
CA ALA A 64 0.04 2.56 -20.18
C ALA A 64 1.46 2.93 -20.66
N GLY A 65 2.27 1.96 -21.11
CA GLY A 65 3.61 2.16 -21.68
C GLY A 65 3.67 2.51 -23.16
N ASN A 66 2.55 2.47 -23.89
CA ASN A 66 2.48 2.75 -25.34
C ASN A 66 1.99 4.17 -25.68
N THR A 67 1.90 5.06 -24.69
CA THR A 67 1.82 6.49 -24.98
C THR A 67 3.24 6.94 -25.36
N GLY A 68 3.38 7.71 -26.44
CA GLY A 68 4.68 8.11 -27.00
C GLY A 68 5.65 8.73 -25.96
N PRO A 69 6.92 8.98 -26.34
CA PRO A 69 8.03 9.29 -25.42
C PRO A 69 7.87 10.54 -24.52
N ASP A 70 6.69 11.15 -24.46
CA ASP A 70 6.35 12.33 -23.65
C ASP A 70 5.35 12.03 -22.52
N SER A 71 4.96 10.78 -22.26
CA SER A 71 4.00 10.47 -21.17
C SER A 71 4.65 9.69 -20.02
N ASP A 72 5.44 10.40 -19.22
CA ASP A 72 5.96 10.01 -17.90
C ASP A 72 4.87 10.02 -16.81
N ALA A 73 3.64 9.67 -17.17
CA ALA A 73 2.51 9.67 -16.25
C ALA A 73 2.54 8.39 -15.42
N ALA A 74 3.42 8.35 -14.42
CA ALA A 74 3.32 7.37 -13.34
C ALA A 74 1.87 7.34 -12.81
N PRO A 75 1.32 6.16 -12.46
CA PRO A 75 -0.03 6.06 -11.94
C PRO A 75 -0.24 7.07 -10.81
N LEU A 76 -1.35 7.83 -10.85
CA LEU A 76 -1.70 8.85 -9.85
C LEU A 76 -2.11 8.19 -8.53
N CYS A 77 -1.12 7.60 -7.86
CA CYS A 77 -1.26 6.89 -6.60
C CYS A 77 -0.78 7.80 -5.46
N PRO A 78 -1.52 7.87 -4.33
CA PRO A 78 -1.05 8.57 -3.15
C PRO A 78 0.32 8.06 -2.70
N VAL A 79 1.28 8.98 -2.53
CA VAL A 79 2.64 8.66 -2.11
C VAL A 79 2.64 8.14 -0.67
N ARG A 80 3.06 6.89 -0.48
CA ARG A 80 3.24 6.26 0.84
C ARG A 80 4.72 6.20 1.17
N TRP A 81 5.26 7.31 1.68
CA TRP A 81 6.68 7.48 1.99
C TRP A 81 7.30 6.33 2.79
N GLU A 82 6.55 5.75 3.73
CA GLU A 82 7.00 4.65 4.59
C GLU A 82 7.23 3.33 3.84
N ARG A 83 6.77 3.22 2.59
CA ARG A 83 6.86 2.01 1.77
C ARG A 83 7.80 2.13 0.58
N LEU A 84 8.38 3.31 0.36
CA LEU A 84 9.27 3.55 -0.77
C LEU A 84 10.66 2.94 -0.50
N THR A 85 11.26 2.35 -1.53
CA THR A 85 12.71 2.10 -1.52
C THR A 85 13.47 3.43 -1.59
N ALA A 86 14.78 3.41 -1.33
CA ALA A 86 15.62 4.61 -1.41
C ALA A 86 15.52 5.30 -2.78
N ASP A 87 15.65 4.54 -3.87
CA ASP A 87 15.56 5.09 -5.23
C ASP A 87 14.17 5.65 -5.54
N GLN A 88 13.11 5.00 -5.04
CA GLN A 88 11.74 5.49 -5.20
C GLN A 88 11.53 6.80 -4.42
N ALA A 89 12.01 6.85 -3.18
CA ALA A 89 11.93 8.04 -2.35
C ALA A 89 12.71 9.21 -2.97
N GLU A 90 13.88 8.97 -3.55
CA GLU A 90 14.67 9.99 -4.26
C GLU A 90 13.90 10.59 -5.45
N ARG A 91 13.26 9.75 -6.26
CA ARG A 91 12.46 10.22 -7.41
C ARG A 91 11.26 11.03 -6.96
N GLU A 92 10.51 10.54 -5.97
CA GLU A 92 9.35 11.26 -5.43
C GLU A 92 9.77 12.57 -4.75
N TRP A 93 10.94 12.60 -4.11
CA TRP A 93 11.51 13.82 -3.54
C TRP A 93 11.77 14.88 -4.60
N ARG A 94 12.43 14.52 -5.71
CA ARG A 94 12.70 15.46 -6.82
C ARG A 94 11.40 15.95 -7.42
N ARG A 95 10.48 15.03 -7.74
CA ARG A 95 9.15 15.37 -8.29
C ARG A 95 8.39 16.35 -7.40
N LEU A 96 8.38 16.11 -6.09
CA LEU A 96 7.70 17.00 -5.15
C LEU A 96 8.41 18.36 -5.04
N ALA A 97 9.74 18.38 -4.93
CA ALA A 97 10.52 19.60 -4.82
C ALA A 97 10.36 20.49 -6.05
N ASP A 98 10.42 19.90 -7.25
CA ASP A 98 10.23 20.58 -8.52
C ASP A 98 8.82 21.15 -8.62
N TRP A 99 7.78 20.39 -8.26
CA TRP A 99 6.41 20.91 -8.25
C TRP A 99 6.23 22.06 -7.25
N VAL A 100 6.83 21.97 -6.06
CA VAL A 100 6.77 23.06 -5.07
C VAL A 100 7.46 24.32 -5.61
N ALA A 101 8.62 24.17 -6.25
CA ALA A 101 9.43 25.28 -6.75
C ALA A 101 8.85 25.94 -8.02
N GLU A 102 8.34 25.14 -8.95
CA GLU A 102 7.93 25.61 -10.29
C GLU A 102 6.43 25.88 -10.38
N VAL A 103 5.61 25.20 -9.57
CA VAL A 103 4.15 25.30 -9.62
C VAL A 103 3.61 25.96 -8.35
N LEU A 104 3.75 25.31 -7.20
CA LEU A 104 3.08 25.75 -5.97
C LEU A 104 3.53 27.16 -5.54
N GLY A 105 4.84 27.41 -5.50
CA GLY A 105 5.40 28.70 -5.11
C GLY A 105 4.99 29.84 -6.05
N PRO A 106 5.37 29.81 -7.34
CA PRO A 106 5.18 30.92 -8.26
C PRO A 106 3.71 31.19 -8.60
N TRP A 107 2.88 30.16 -8.76
CA TRP A 107 1.51 30.33 -9.25
C TRP A 107 0.53 30.74 -8.15
N TYR A 108 0.83 30.43 -6.89
CA TYR A 108 -0.05 30.69 -5.75
C TYR A 108 0.51 31.68 -4.72
N ASP A 109 1.59 32.40 -5.06
CA ASP A 109 2.31 33.35 -4.18
C ASP A 109 2.58 32.76 -2.78
N ILE A 110 3.04 31.50 -2.72
CA ILE A 110 3.28 30.85 -1.43
C ILE A 110 4.52 31.45 -0.79
N ARG A 111 4.29 32.22 0.28
CA ARG A 111 5.34 32.93 1.02
C ARG A 111 6.01 32.00 2.02
N ARG A 112 7.23 32.38 2.40
CA ARG A 112 8.02 31.73 3.48
C ARG A 112 7.29 31.69 4.84
N SER A 113 6.34 32.60 5.07
CA SER A 113 5.48 32.58 6.26
C SER A 113 4.48 31.43 6.26
N THR A 114 4.06 30.97 5.09
CA THR A 114 3.09 29.89 4.91
C THR A 114 3.80 28.55 4.75
N LEU A 115 4.84 28.52 3.92
CA LEU A 115 5.68 27.34 3.72
C LEU A 115 7.16 27.71 3.95
N PRO A 116 7.72 27.44 5.13
CA PRO A 116 9.12 27.71 5.44
C PRO A 116 10.07 26.89 4.57
N ASP A 117 11.28 27.39 4.28
CA ASP A 117 12.30 26.68 3.51
C ASP A 117 12.66 25.29 4.07
N CYS A 118 12.48 25.08 5.38
CA CYS A 118 12.72 23.79 6.02
C CYS A 118 11.58 22.80 5.90
N TRP A 119 10.54 23.07 5.11
CA TRP A 119 9.40 22.18 4.93
C TRP A 119 9.82 20.73 4.63
N ALA A 120 10.92 20.54 3.88
CA ALA A 120 11.47 19.24 3.53
C ALA A 120 12.01 18.46 4.73
N LEU A 121 12.36 19.14 5.83
CA LEU A 121 12.81 18.53 7.08
C LEU A 121 11.66 18.12 8.01
N HIS A 122 10.40 18.41 7.64
CA HIS A 122 9.23 18.13 8.45
C HIS A 122 8.36 17.03 7.81
N PRO A 123 8.48 15.76 8.24
CA PRO A 123 7.73 14.65 7.64
C PRO A 123 6.21 14.85 7.56
N PRO A 124 5.52 15.47 8.55
CA PRO A 124 4.10 15.79 8.42
C PRO A 124 3.80 16.74 7.26
N VAL A 125 4.64 17.76 7.05
CA VAL A 125 4.49 18.74 5.96
C VAL A 125 4.73 18.07 4.61
N VAL A 126 5.78 17.25 4.49
CA VAL A 126 6.07 16.47 3.28
C VAL A 126 4.89 15.58 2.88
N ARG A 127 4.29 14.88 3.84
CA ARG A 127 3.10 14.04 3.57
C ARG A 127 1.90 14.85 3.08
N ARG A 128 1.64 16.01 3.68
CA ARG A 128 0.55 16.91 3.26
C ARG A 128 0.78 17.46 1.86
N LEU A 129 1.98 17.93 1.55
CA LEU A 129 2.33 18.44 0.23
C LEU A 129 2.27 17.34 -0.83
N SER A 130 2.70 16.12 -0.50
CA SER A 130 2.60 14.97 -1.42
C SER A 130 1.15 14.63 -1.76
N ALA A 131 0.26 14.66 -0.76
CA ALA A 131 -1.16 14.44 -0.97
C ALA A 131 -1.79 15.58 -1.80
N LEU A 132 -1.41 16.83 -1.52
CA LEU A 132 -1.87 18.00 -2.27
C LEU A 132 -1.43 17.94 -3.75
N HIS A 133 -0.18 17.55 -4.01
CA HIS A 133 0.35 17.36 -5.36
C HIS A 133 -0.38 16.21 -6.08
N THR A 134 -0.60 15.07 -5.40
CA THR A 134 -1.36 13.96 -5.99
C THR A 134 -2.78 14.39 -6.35
N ALA A 135 -3.44 15.19 -5.49
CA ALA A 135 -4.77 15.73 -5.76
C ALA A 135 -4.77 16.76 -6.90
N TYR A 136 -3.69 17.53 -7.05
CA TYR A 136 -3.49 18.45 -8.17
C TYR A 136 -3.45 17.64 -9.47
N ASP A 137 -2.55 16.67 -9.58
CA ASP A 137 -2.44 15.83 -10.78
C ASP A 137 -3.75 15.12 -11.09
N ALA A 138 -4.44 14.56 -10.09
CA ALA A 138 -5.73 13.90 -10.27
C ALA A 138 -6.81 14.84 -10.84
N ALA A 139 -6.77 16.13 -10.49
CA ALA A 139 -7.72 17.11 -11.00
C ALA A 139 -7.49 17.48 -12.47
N TYR A 140 -6.25 17.45 -12.95
CA TYR A 140 -5.87 17.86 -14.32
C TYR A 140 -5.72 16.69 -15.29
N THR A 141 -5.18 15.54 -14.85
CA THR A 141 -4.81 14.42 -15.73
C THR A 141 -5.38 13.07 -15.29
N GLY A 142 -6.04 12.99 -14.13
CA GLY A 142 -6.63 11.76 -13.63
C GLY A 142 -7.90 11.30 -14.36
N PRO A 143 -8.37 10.06 -14.11
CA PRO A 143 -9.59 9.53 -14.74
C PRO A 143 -10.86 10.33 -14.44
N SER A 144 -10.86 11.11 -13.35
CA SER A 144 -11.94 12.01 -12.93
C SER A 144 -11.60 13.48 -13.15
N ALA A 145 -10.59 13.78 -13.96
CA ALA A 145 -10.20 15.15 -14.28
C ALA A 145 -11.34 15.90 -14.96
N GLY A 146 -11.43 17.18 -14.66
CA GLY A 146 -12.45 18.07 -15.23
C GLY A 146 -12.59 19.37 -14.44
N PRO A 147 -13.34 20.35 -14.98
CA PRO A 147 -13.43 21.69 -14.39
C PRO A 147 -13.85 21.68 -12.92
N GLY A 148 -14.80 20.81 -12.55
CA GLY A 148 -15.27 20.67 -11.17
C GLY A 148 -14.18 20.18 -10.21
N ALA A 149 -13.34 19.23 -10.64
CA ALA A 149 -12.24 18.72 -9.81
C ALA A 149 -11.17 19.79 -9.60
N VAL A 150 -10.85 20.55 -10.65
CA VAL A 150 -9.91 21.68 -10.58
C VAL A 150 -10.43 22.75 -9.63
N VAL A 151 -11.68 23.19 -9.78
CA VAL A 151 -12.30 24.17 -8.87
C VAL A 151 -12.30 23.64 -7.43
N TYR A 152 -12.66 22.37 -7.21
CA TYR A 152 -12.63 21.76 -5.89
C TYR A 152 -11.23 21.73 -5.27
N TRP A 153 -10.19 21.49 -6.07
CA TRP A 153 -8.80 21.54 -5.62
C TRP A 153 -8.42 22.94 -5.13
N HIS A 154 -8.75 23.98 -5.90
CA HIS A 154 -8.49 25.38 -5.55
C HIS A 154 -9.28 25.84 -4.32
N ASP A 155 -10.57 25.48 -4.24
CA ASP A 155 -11.46 25.98 -3.19
C ASP A 155 -11.36 25.21 -1.87
N ARG A 156 -10.95 23.93 -1.91
CA ARG A 156 -10.96 23.04 -0.74
C ARG A 156 -9.58 22.54 -0.39
N TRP A 157 -8.90 21.86 -1.31
CA TRP A 157 -7.66 21.14 -0.98
C TRP A 157 -6.50 22.07 -0.68
N LEU A 158 -6.25 23.05 -1.56
CA LEU A 158 -5.16 23.99 -1.40
C LEU A 158 -5.27 24.79 -0.09
N PRO A 159 -6.34 25.57 0.16
CA PRO A 159 -6.43 26.40 1.36
C PRO A 159 -6.42 25.56 2.65
N HIS A 160 -7.11 24.42 2.68
CA HIS A 160 -7.13 23.55 3.85
C HIS A 160 -5.74 22.99 4.16
N THR A 161 -4.99 22.56 3.14
CA THR A 161 -3.66 22.00 3.34
C THR A 161 -2.68 23.05 3.86
N LEU A 162 -2.73 24.27 3.31
CA LEU A 162 -1.89 25.38 3.77
C LEU A 162 -2.23 25.78 5.20
N ASP A 163 -3.52 25.84 5.56
CA ASP A 163 -3.96 26.08 6.94
C ASP A 163 -3.37 25.04 7.91
N LEU A 164 -3.49 23.75 7.59
CA LEU A 164 -2.87 22.67 8.38
C LEU A 164 -1.35 22.77 8.49
N ILE A 165 -0.66 23.26 7.45
CA ILE A 165 0.79 23.48 7.50
C ILE A 165 1.11 24.65 8.44
N THR A 166 0.34 25.74 8.38
CA THR A 166 0.54 26.90 9.26
C THR A 166 0.16 26.64 10.72
N GLN A 167 -0.78 25.72 10.97
CA GLN A 167 -1.23 25.31 12.30
C GLN A 167 -0.35 24.25 12.96
N GLU A 168 0.62 23.67 12.25
CA GLU A 168 1.52 22.69 12.84
C GLU A 168 2.43 23.38 13.87
N GLU A 169 1.95 23.46 15.12
CA GLU A 169 2.74 23.93 16.25
C GLU A 169 3.96 23.00 16.45
N PRO A 170 5.13 23.54 16.82
CA PRO A 170 6.29 22.71 17.16
C PRO A 170 5.93 21.72 18.26
N ARG A 171 5.99 20.41 17.96
CA ARG A 171 5.80 19.36 18.97
C ARG A 171 6.85 19.56 20.09
N PRO A 172 6.46 19.67 21.37
CA PRO A 172 7.43 19.72 22.46
C PRO A 172 8.17 18.39 22.54
N PRO A 173 9.49 18.37 22.81
CA PRO A 173 10.25 17.14 22.78
C PRO A 173 9.79 16.16 23.85
N THR A 174 9.73 14.88 23.49
CA THR A 174 9.71 13.78 24.46
C THR A 174 11.04 13.81 25.24
N GLN A 175 10.96 13.53 26.54
CA GLN A 175 12.02 13.75 27.54
C GLN A 175 13.34 12.97 27.31
N ALA A 176 13.43 12.15 26.25
CA ALA A 176 14.62 11.38 25.87
C ALA A 176 15.67 12.19 25.07
N ALA A 177 15.35 13.39 24.58
CA ALA A 177 16.28 14.24 23.82
C ALA A 177 17.02 15.28 24.68
N ARG A 178 17.46 14.90 25.90
CA ARG A 178 18.26 15.78 26.78
C ARG A 178 19.76 15.66 26.49
N THR A 179 20.15 15.76 25.23
CA THR A 179 21.49 16.13 24.75
C THR A 179 21.33 16.67 23.33
N GLY A 180 21.36 18.00 23.16
CA GLY A 180 21.14 18.67 21.88
C GLY A 180 19.85 19.47 21.86
N THR A 181 19.95 20.78 22.04
CA THR A 181 18.83 21.69 22.33
C THR A 181 17.96 21.98 21.11
N GLU A 182 16.96 21.14 20.82
CA GLU A 182 15.94 21.41 19.79
C GLU A 182 14.66 21.99 20.38
N HIS A 183 14.53 23.32 20.41
CA HIS A 183 13.32 23.98 20.93
C HIS A 183 12.86 25.21 20.13
N ASN A 184 13.31 25.43 18.89
CA ASN A 184 12.79 26.57 18.13
C ASN A 184 13.00 26.43 16.61
N CYS A 185 11.99 25.94 15.90
CA CYS A 185 11.95 26.02 14.43
C CYS A 185 11.38 27.39 14.04
N ALA A 186 12.25 28.29 13.59
CA ALA A 186 11.92 29.59 13.00
C ALA A 186 12.76 29.75 11.72
N PRO A 187 12.39 30.64 10.78
CA PRO A 187 13.19 30.90 9.59
C PRO A 187 14.65 31.22 9.98
N GLY A 188 15.60 30.34 9.61
CA GLY A 188 17.02 30.47 9.97
C GLY A 188 17.51 29.66 11.18
N ARG A 189 16.72 28.75 11.77
CA ARG A 189 17.21 27.74 12.74
C ARG A 189 16.56 26.37 12.49
N HIS A 190 17.38 25.40 12.08
CA HIS A 190 16.96 24.02 11.84
C HIS A 190 17.86 23.05 12.61
N HIS A 191 17.24 22.02 13.19
CA HIS A 191 17.94 20.83 13.68
C HIS A 191 17.85 19.72 12.65
N GLY A 192 18.91 18.93 12.55
CA GLY A 192 19.02 17.81 11.61
C GLY A 192 20.13 17.93 10.57
N ALA A 193 21.29 18.46 10.94
CA ALA A 193 22.61 18.10 10.40
C ALA A 193 23.67 18.75 11.30
N ALA A 194 24.73 18.04 11.69
CA ALA A 194 25.95 18.74 12.03
C ALA A 194 26.36 19.56 10.80
N ALA A 195 26.99 20.72 11.00
CA ALA A 195 27.38 21.64 9.92
C ALA A 195 28.33 21.01 8.86
N ASP A 196 28.71 19.74 9.03
CA ASP A 196 29.56 18.93 8.17
C ASP A 196 28.80 17.93 7.26
N GLY A 197 27.47 17.84 7.34
CA GLY A 197 26.68 16.97 6.44
C GLY A 197 26.73 15.48 6.79
N THR A 198 27.11 15.11 8.00
CA THR A 198 27.09 13.71 8.45
C THR A 198 25.68 13.29 8.89
N PRO A 199 25.12 12.17 8.40
CA PRO A 199 23.86 11.62 8.92
C PRO A 199 24.07 11.05 10.35
N PRO A 200 23.00 10.92 11.16
CA PRO A 200 23.10 10.44 12.55
C PRO A 200 23.63 9.00 12.66
#